data_AF-A0A6A6ZU57-F1
#
_entry.id   AF-A0A6A6ZU57-F1
#
_cell.length_a   1.000
_cell.length_b   1.000
_cell.length_c   1.000
_cell.angle_alpha   90.00
_cell.angle_beta   90.00
_cell.angle_gamma   90.00
#
_symmetry.space_group_name_H-M   'P 1'
#
loop_
_entity.id
_entity.type
_entity.pdbx_description
1 polymer ?
#
loop_
_entity_poly.entity_id
_entity_poly.type
_entity_poly.pdbx_seq_one_letter_code
_entity_poly.pdbx_strand_id
1 'polypeptide(L)'
;LYNQIFGAFYKFALRIPSDTINTTLSFCESILKITGDLGCTDLIRDQIATALQAHRHALYTAIKEDPARWLKLAISLENDALYTEAFIHIVGAHPCSPWPTKPSALPDEIQKPVARKAEKLDQLCTEIERELLLLTIQVRTGPVQPQEHSQFDTWLVVQTFRDQLAREFHQLENSRSRSMKRGLMFRKIKQGGSSYMPYAEMRRLMTRIMPSAVENLEEDLGLMKEFASKIAEALAANELMLEVGAHGVGYLTCVKVRLEDMPWNA
;
A
#
# COMPACT_ATOMS: atom_id res chain seq x y z
N LEU A 1 27.52 0.52 -26.84
CA LEU A 1 27.54 0.55 -25.36
C LEU A 1 28.97 0.56 -24.81
N TYR A 2 29.86 -0.35 -25.21
CA TYR A 2 31.27 -0.36 -24.77
C TYR A 2 31.99 1.00 -24.84
N ASN A 3 31.89 1.73 -25.95
CA ASN A 3 32.51 3.06 -26.06
C ASN A 3 32.00 4.06 -25.00
N GLN A 4 30.73 3.97 -24.59
CA GLN A 4 30.20 4.82 -23.53
C GLN A 4 30.74 4.41 -22.16
N ILE A 5 30.89 3.10 -21.91
CA ILE A 5 31.47 2.56 -20.67
C ILE A 5 32.93 2.97 -20.56
N PHE A 6 33.73 2.77 -21.62
CA PHE A 6 35.11 3.23 -21.66
C PHE A 6 35.20 4.74 -21.48
N GLY A 7 34.30 5.51 -22.10
CA GLY A 7 34.20 6.96 -21.87
C GLY A 7 33.93 7.32 -20.40
N ALA A 8 33.09 6.55 -19.70
CA ALA A 8 32.77 6.78 -18.28
C ALA A 8 34.00 6.68 -17.37
N PHE A 9 34.97 5.79 -17.67
CA PHE A 9 36.26 5.74 -16.96
C PHE A 9 37.04 7.06 -17.07
N TYR A 10 36.83 7.83 -18.13
CA TYR A 10 37.42 9.15 -18.35
C TYR A 10 36.46 10.30 -18.00
N LYS A 11 35.42 10.02 -17.20
CA LYS A 11 34.40 11.00 -16.77
C LYS A 11 33.57 11.60 -17.91
N PHE A 12 33.48 10.92 -19.06
CA PHE A 12 32.50 11.31 -20.08
C PHE A 12 31.10 10.85 -19.66
N ALA A 13 30.13 11.75 -19.82
CA ALA A 13 28.73 11.46 -19.53
C ALA A 13 28.16 10.40 -20.49
N LEU A 14 27.32 9.52 -19.96
CA LEU A 14 26.56 8.54 -20.73
C LEU A 14 25.51 9.26 -21.58
N ARG A 15 25.32 8.76 -22.79
CA ARG A 15 24.22 9.18 -23.67
C ARG A 15 23.04 8.23 -23.43
N ILE A 16 22.30 8.55 -22.37
CA ILE A 16 21.12 7.79 -21.95
C ILE A 16 19.90 8.32 -22.72
N PRO A 17 19.16 7.48 -23.47
CA PRO A 17 17.90 7.89 -24.10
C PRO A 17 16.90 8.37 -23.06
N SER A 18 16.19 9.48 -23.34
CA SER A 18 15.23 10.11 -22.42
C SER A 18 13.81 10.22 -22.97
N ASP A 19 13.57 9.68 -24.17
CA ASP A 19 12.32 9.81 -24.93
C ASP A 19 11.12 9.21 -24.17
N THR A 20 11.32 8.02 -23.57
CA THR A 20 10.29 7.35 -22.77
C THR A 20 10.93 6.57 -21.62
N ILE A 21 10.19 6.31 -20.55
CA ILE A 21 10.68 5.50 -19.43
C ILE A 21 11.10 4.09 -19.88
N ASN A 22 10.41 3.52 -20.87
CA ASN A 22 10.70 2.18 -21.39
C ASN A 22 12.01 2.16 -22.19
N THR A 23 12.27 3.18 -23.03
CA THR A 23 13.54 3.27 -23.78
C THR A 23 14.72 3.49 -22.84
N THR A 24 14.56 4.34 -21.81
CA THR A 24 15.56 4.52 -20.75
C THR A 24 15.80 3.22 -19.98
N LEU A 25 14.74 2.52 -19.55
CA LEU A 25 14.85 1.26 -18.80
C LEU A 25 15.60 0.18 -19.60
N SER A 26 15.22 -0.05 -20.87
CA SER A 26 15.90 -1.02 -21.73
C SER A 26 17.37 -0.67 -21.97
N PHE A 27 17.72 0.61 -22.05
CA PHE A 27 19.11 1.06 -22.09
C PHE A 27 19.84 0.74 -20.78
N CYS A 28 19.24 1.07 -19.63
CA CYS A 28 19.80 0.81 -18.30
C CYS A 28 20.07 -0.68 -18.08
N GLU A 29 19.12 -1.56 -18.43
CA GLU A 29 19.28 -3.01 -18.33
C GLU A 29 20.44 -3.52 -19.21
N SER A 30 20.54 -3.01 -20.44
CA SER A 30 21.58 -3.41 -21.38
C SER A 30 22.97 -2.98 -20.94
N ILE A 31 23.11 -1.75 -20.43
CA ILE A 31 24.41 -1.25 -19.98
C ILE A 31 24.83 -1.88 -18.64
N LEU A 32 23.88 -2.12 -17.72
CA LEU A 32 24.15 -2.78 -16.44
C LEU A 32 24.58 -4.23 -16.60
N LYS A 33 24.07 -4.94 -17.61
CA LYS A 33 24.57 -6.26 -17.94
C LYS A 33 26.07 -6.21 -18.26
N ILE A 34 26.48 -5.27 -19.12
CA ILE A 34 27.89 -5.14 -19.52
C ILE A 34 28.76 -4.66 -18.36
N THR A 35 28.33 -3.67 -17.57
CA THR A 35 29.13 -3.19 -16.43
C THR A 35 29.17 -4.17 -15.28
N GLY A 36 28.12 -4.99 -15.10
CA GLY A 36 28.13 -6.12 -14.18
C GLY A 36 29.18 -7.14 -14.57
N ASP A 37 29.21 -7.54 -15.86
CA ASP A 37 30.22 -8.48 -16.39
C ASP A 37 31.65 -7.94 -16.26
N LEU A 38 31.83 -6.61 -16.33
CA LEU A 38 33.12 -5.92 -16.18
C LEU A 38 33.47 -5.52 -14.74
N GLY A 39 32.57 -5.71 -13.78
CA GLY A 39 32.76 -5.30 -12.38
C GLY A 39 32.91 -3.78 -12.18
N CYS A 40 32.23 -2.96 -12.98
CA CYS A 40 32.39 -1.50 -13.00
C CYS A 40 31.08 -0.71 -12.91
N THR A 41 30.03 -1.30 -12.34
CA THR A 41 28.70 -0.68 -12.22
C THR A 41 28.70 0.64 -11.44
N ASP A 42 29.58 0.81 -10.46
CA ASP A 42 29.70 2.04 -9.67
C ASP A 42 29.98 3.29 -10.52
N LEU A 43 30.67 3.13 -11.65
CA LEU A 43 31.01 4.25 -12.54
C LEU A 43 29.79 4.90 -13.20
N ILE A 44 28.69 4.15 -13.31
CA ILE A 44 27.51 4.55 -14.07
C ILE A 44 26.25 4.70 -13.22
N ARG A 45 26.30 4.26 -11.95
CA ARG A 45 25.19 4.19 -11.00
C ARG A 45 24.45 5.52 -10.88
N ASP A 46 25.18 6.60 -10.58
CA ASP A 46 24.62 7.94 -10.36
C ASP A 46 23.99 8.53 -11.63
N GLN A 47 24.63 8.32 -12.79
CA GLN A 47 24.14 8.81 -14.08
C GLN A 47 22.83 8.11 -14.47
N ILE A 48 22.74 6.80 -14.24
CA ILE A 48 21.51 6.03 -14.46
C ILE A 48 20.42 6.47 -13.50
N ALA A 49 20.73 6.59 -12.20
CA ALA A 49 19.76 7.02 -11.20
C ALA A 49 19.18 8.39 -11.57
N THR A 50 20.03 9.34 -11.95
CA THR A 50 19.63 10.69 -12.39
C THR A 50 18.72 10.64 -13.62
N ALA A 51 19.09 9.84 -14.63
CA ALA A 51 18.29 9.72 -15.85
C ALA A 51 16.91 9.08 -15.60
N LEU A 52 16.82 8.10 -14.71
CA LEU A 52 15.53 7.50 -14.32
C LEU A 52 14.67 8.49 -13.55
N GLN A 53 15.24 9.22 -12.59
CA GLN A 53 14.52 10.23 -11.80
C GLN A 53 14.02 11.40 -12.66
N ALA A 54 14.67 11.70 -13.79
CA ALA A 54 14.21 12.72 -14.72
C ALA A 54 12.80 12.45 -15.30
N HIS A 55 12.35 11.19 -15.33
CA HIS A 55 11.00 10.79 -15.75
C HIS A 55 9.91 11.07 -14.71
N ARG A 56 10.28 11.40 -13.46
CA ARG A 56 9.37 11.80 -12.39
C ARG A 56 8.20 10.82 -12.22
N HIS A 57 6.97 11.28 -12.44
CA HIS A 57 5.76 10.50 -12.25
C HIS A 57 5.68 9.25 -13.15
N ALA A 58 6.23 9.33 -14.37
CA ALA A 58 6.25 8.19 -15.28
C ALA A 58 7.14 7.04 -14.76
N LEU A 59 8.19 7.35 -13.98
CA LEU A 59 9.01 6.34 -13.31
C LEU A 59 8.18 5.55 -12.29
N TYR A 60 7.52 6.22 -11.34
CA TYR A 60 6.76 5.53 -10.29
C TYR A 60 5.55 4.77 -10.84
N THR A 61 4.93 5.29 -11.89
CA THR A 61 3.88 4.56 -12.63
C THR A 61 4.45 3.29 -13.26
N ALA A 62 5.62 3.37 -13.92
CA ALA A 62 6.26 2.20 -14.51
C ALA A 62 6.70 1.18 -13.44
N ILE A 63 7.13 1.62 -12.26
CA ILE A 63 7.46 0.74 -11.13
C ILE A 63 6.23 -0.07 -10.72
N LYS A 64 5.08 0.58 -10.53
CA LYS A 64 3.82 -0.07 -10.15
C LYS A 64 3.32 -1.10 -11.17
N GLU A 65 3.63 -0.93 -12.46
CA GLU A 65 3.25 -1.85 -13.53
C GLU A 65 4.13 -3.12 -13.60
N ASP A 66 5.39 -3.07 -13.14
CA ASP A 66 6.23 -4.27 -13.05
C ASP A 66 7.28 -4.20 -11.90
N PRO A 67 6.84 -4.23 -10.62
CA PRO A 67 7.72 -3.96 -9.49
C PRO A 67 8.92 -4.90 -9.39
N ALA A 68 8.73 -6.19 -9.69
CA ALA A 68 9.82 -7.16 -9.59
C ALA A 68 10.96 -6.87 -10.60
N ARG A 69 10.63 -6.36 -11.80
CA ARG A 69 11.64 -5.93 -12.78
C ARG A 69 12.43 -4.73 -12.27
N TRP A 70 11.73 -3.74 -11.74
CA TRP A 70 12.36 -2.54 -11.16
C TRP A 70 13.16 -2.84 -9.90
N LEU A 71 12.74 -3.81 -9.09
CA LEU A 71 13.47 -4.23 -7.91
C LEU A 71 14.82 -4.87 -8.28
N LYS A 72 14.85 -5.69 -9.34
CA LYS A 72 16.12 -6.24 -9.87
C LYS A 72 17.06 -5.12 -10.32
N LEU A 73 16.54 -4.13 -11.04
CA LEU A 73 17.30 -2.97 -11.47
C LEU A 73 17.84 -2.20 -10.26
N ALA A 74 16.99 -1.98 -9.25
CA ALA A 74 17.35 -1.27 -8.02
C ALA A 74 18.48 -1.98 -7.25
N ILE A 75 18.48 -3.32 -7.22
CA ILE A 75 19.55 -4.11 -6.60
C ILE A 75 20.86 -3.95 -7.36
N SER A 76 20.85 -4.09 -8.69
CA SER A 76 22.06 -3.87 -9.50
C SER A 76 22.60 -2.44 -9.38
N LEU A 77 21.72 -1.47 -9.13
CA LEU A 77 22.05 -0.06 -8.95
C LEU A 77 22.23 0.34 -7.48
N GLU A 78 22.06 -0.56 -6.50
CA GLU A 78 22.02 -0.24 -5.06
C GLU A 78 21.27 1.08 -4.80
N ASN A 79 20.10 1.21 -5.43
CA ASN A 79 19.32 2.43 -5.42
C ASN A 79 18.17 2.32 -4.42
N ASP A 80 18.34 2.96 -3.27
CA ASP A 80 17.41 2.94 -2.14
C ASP A 80 15.98 3.36 -2.51
N ALA A 81 15.83 4.39 -3.35
CA ALA A 81 14.53 4.93 -3.72
C ALA A 81 13.75 3.98 -4.63
N LEU A 82 14.41 3.45 -5.67
CA LEU A 82 13.80 2.46 -6.57
C LEU A 82 13.48 1.15 -5.82
N TYR A 83 14.37 0.74 -4.92
CA TYR A 83 14.18 -0.45 -4.11
C TYR A 83 12.97 -0.30 -3.20
N THR A 84 12.91 0.79 -2.44
CA THR A 84 11.80 1.09 -1.52
C THR A 84 10.46 1.06 -2.25
N GLU A 85 10.33 1.80 -3.35
CA GLU A 85 9.09 1.87 -4.11
C GLU A 85 8.64 0.49 -4.60
N ALA A 86 9.53 -0.22 -5.30
CA ALA A 86 9.23 -1.53 -5.88
C ALA A 86 8.93 -2.58 -4.79
N PHE A 87 9.68 -2.57 -3.71
CA PHE A 87 9.56 -3.51 -2.62
C PHE A 87 8.22 -3.36 -1.88
N ILE A 88 7.77 -2.13 -1.63
CA ILE A 88 6.46 -1.86 -0.99
C ILE A 88 5.32 -2.44 -1.83
N HIS A 89 5.35 -2.27 -3.16
CA HIS A 89 4.33 -2.86 -4.04
C HIS A 89 4.26 -4.39 -3.89
N ILE A 90 5.42 -5.05 -3.92
CA ILE A 90 5.49 -6.52 -3.84
C ILE A 90 4.99 -7.02 -2.48
N VAL A 91 5.40 -6.39 -1.38
CA VAL A 91 4.93 -6.78 -0.04
C VAL A 91 3.44 -6.55 0.11
N GLY A 92 2.94 -5.38 -0.30
CA GLY A 92 1.53 -5.03 -0.18
C GLY A 92 0.60 -5.96 -0.96
N ALA A 93 1.02 -6.40 -2.15
CA ALA A 93 0.25 -7.29 -3.00
C ALA A 93 0.39 -8.78 -2.61
N HIS A 94 1.42 -9.15 -1.86
CA HIS A 94 1.70 -10.55 -1.51
C HIS A 94 0.47 -11.26 -0.91
N PRO A 95 0.18 -12.51 -1.30
CA PRO A 95 0.90 -13.38 -2.24
C PRO A 95 0.52 -13.16 -3.71
N CYS A 96 -0.38 -12.22 -4.02
CA CYS A 96 -0.76 -11.93 -5.40
C CYS A 96 0.40 -11.27 -6.17
N SER A 97 0.51 -11.62 -7.44
CA SER A 97 1.47 -11.01 -8.37
C SER A 97 0.87 -10.93 -9.77
N PRO A 98 0.03 -9.92 -10.04
CA PRO A 98 -0.60 -9.72 -11.34
C PRO A 98 0.40 -9.23 -12.41
N TRP A 99 1.62 -8.90 -12.03
CA TRP A 99 2.62 -8.30 -12.90
C TRP A 99 3.28 -9.29 -13.87
N PRO A 100 3.90 -8.77 -14.96
CA PRO A 100 4.63 -9.57 -15.93
C PRO A 100 5.80 -10.33 -15.30
N THR A 101 6.67 -9.64 -14.55
CA THR A 101 7.80 -10.28 -13.89
C THR A 101 7.35 -10.90 -12.58
N LYS A 102 7.55 -12.22 -12.43
CA LYS A 102 7.14 -12.94 -11.23
C LYS A 102 8.15 -12.73 -10.09
N PRO A 103 7.69 -12.59 -8.83
CA PRO A 103 8.55 -12.50 -7.65
C PRO A 103 9.52 -13.66 -7.49
N SER A 104 9.21 -14.85 -8.03
CA SER A 104 10.11 -16.00 -8.06
C SER A 104 11.37 -15.78 -8.92
N ALA A 105 11.41 -14.73 -9.74
CA ALA A 105 12.60 -14.32 -10.48
C ALA A 105 13.56 -13.45 -9.65
N LEU A 106 13.19 -13.11 -8.42
CA LEU A 106 14.03 -12.38 -7.46
C LEU A 106 14.92 -13.34 -6.67
N PRO A 107 16.10 -12.91 -6.22
CA PRO A 107 16.94 -13.72 -5.34
C PRO A 107 16.23 -14.13 -4.03
N ASP A 108 16.59 -15.29 -3.47
CA ASP A 108 16.03 -15.78 -2.21
C ASP A 108 16.24 -14.81 -1.04
N GLU A 109 17.35 -14.06 -1.08
CA GLU A 109 17.70 -12.98 -0.15
C GLU A 109 16.64 -11.88 -0.11
N ILE A 110 15.84 -11.71 -1.17
CA ILE A 110 14.74 -10.74 -1.26
C ILE A 110 13.39 -11.41 -0.96
N GLN A 111 13.19 -12.63 -1.43
CA GLN A 111 11.93 -13.36 -1.22
C GLN A 111 11.64 -13.58 0.26
N LYS A 112 12.66 -13.88 1.07
CA LYS A 112 12.53 -14.06 2.53
C LYS A 112 12.07 -12.79 3.25
N PRO A 113 12.72 -11.61 3.10
CA PRO A 113 12.22 -10.34 3.61
C PRO A 113 10.81 -9.99 3.16
N VAL A 114 10.47 -10.24 1.89
CA VAL A 114 9.12 -10.00 1.35
C VAL A 114 8.08 -10.80 2.13
N ALA A 115 8.27 -12.11 2.25
CA ALA A 115 7.36 -12.99 2.99
C ALA A 115 7.24 -12.57 4.46
N ARG A 116 8.38 -12.29 5.12
CA ARG A 116 8.43 -11.85 6.51
C ARG A 116 7.67 -10.55 6.76
N LYS A 117 7.80 -9.56 5.88
CA LYS A 117 7.09 -8.27 6.02
C LYS A 117 5.62 -8.39 5.63
N ALA A 118 5.28 -9.22 4.65
CA ALA A 118 3.89 -9.51 4.30
C ALA A 118 3.16 -10.18 5.46
N GLU A 119 3.80 -11.12 6.16
CA GLU A 119 3.24 -11.74 7.37
C GLU A 119 3.01 -10.72 8.49
N LYS A 120 3.99 -9.84 8.76
CA LYS A 120 3.82 -8.74 9.74
C LYS A 120 2.69 -7.79 9.35
N LEU A 121 2.52 -7.53 8.06
CA LEU A 121 1.45 -6.68 7.55
C LEU A 121 0.08 -7.37 7.73
N ASP A 122 -0.01 -8.68 7.50
CA ASP A 122 -1.20 -9.49 7.76
C ASP A 122 -1.56 -9.53 9.26
N GLN A 123 -0.56 -9.61 10.14
CA GLN A 123 -0.75 -9.53 11.60
C GLN A 123 -1.32 -8.17 12.00
N LEU A 124 -0.74 -7.07 11.51
CA LEU A 124 -1.24 -5.72 11.75
C LEU A 124 -2.68 -5.54 11.21
N CYS A 125 -3.01 -6.12 10.05
CA CYS A 125 -4.38 -6.13 9.55
C CYS A 125 -5.32 -6.80 10.55
N THR A 126 -4.96 -7.99 11.02
CA THR A 126 -5.79 -8.76 11.97
C THR A 126 -6.01 -8.00 13.27
N GLU A 127 -4.97 -7.33 13.79
CA GLU A 127 -5.06 -6.49 14.99
C GLU A 127 -6.02 -5.31 14.79
N ILE A 128 -5.85 -4.56 13.69
CA ILE A 128 -6.70 -3.41 13.37
C ILE A 128 -8.15 -3.82 13.08
N GLU A 129 -8.39 -4.91 12.36
CA GLU A 129 -9.73 -5.46 12.12
C GLU A 129 -10.42 -5.81 13.45
N ARG A 130 -9.68 -6.42 14.38
CA ARG A 130 -10.18 -6.71 15.72
C ARG A 130 -10.53 -5.43 16.48
N GLU A 131 -9.66 -4.42 16.47
CA GLU A 131 -9.91 -3.14 17.14
C GLU A 131 -11.15 -2.44 16.57
N LEU A 132 -11.30 -2.42 15.24
CA LEU A 132 -12.48 -1.86 14.57
C LEU A 132 -13.77 -2.57 14.98
N LEU A 133 -13.76 -3.90 15.10
CA LEU A 133 -14.92 -4.68 15.54
C LEU A 133 -15.28 -4.48 17.02
N LEU A 134 -14.32 -4.04 17.84
CA LEU A 134 -14.53 -3.76 19.27
C LEU A 134 -14.98 -2.32 19.55
N LEU A 135 -14.97 -1.43 18.55
CA LEU A 135 -15.38 -0.02 18.69
C LEU A 135 -16.74 0.14 19.35
N THR A 136 -16.86 1.05 20.30
CA THR A 136 -18.12 1.37 20.99
C THR A 136 -18.16 2.83 21.37
N ILE A 137 -19.36 3.36 21.56
CA ILE A 137 -19.55 4.66 22.22
C ILE A 137 -19.51 4.43 23.74
N GLN A 138 -18.80 5.32 24.44
CA GLN A 138 -18.70 5.34 25.90
C GLN A 138 -19.67 6.39 26.45
N VAL A 139 -20.44 6.00 27.46
CA VAL A 139 -21.32 6.85 28.24
C VAL A 139 -20.89 6.84 29.70
N ARG A 140 -21.57 7.59 30.57
CA ARG A 140 -21.17 7.71 31.99
C ARG A 140 -21.11 6.38 32.73
N THR A 141 -21.96 5.41 32.37
CA THR A 141 -22.03 4.08 32.99
C THR A 141 -21.12 3.05 32.33
N GLY A 142 -20.29 3.45 31.36
CA GLY A 142 -19.38 2.57 30.60
C GLY A 142 -19.77 2.49 29.13
N PRO A 143 -19.46 1.39 28.42
CA PRO A 143 -19.87 1.24 27.02
C PRO A 143 -21.38 1.16 26.92
N VAL A 144 -21.95 1.67 25.82
CA VAL A 144 -23.41 1.61 25.59
C VAL A 144 -23.96 0.18 25.66
N GLN A 145 -25.10 0.01 26.32
CA GLN A 145 -25.71 -1.29 26.60
C GLN A 145 -27.17 -1.36 26.14
N PRO A 146 -27.62 -2.51 25.60
CA PRO A 146 -29.02 -2.67 25.16
C PRO A 146 -30.02 -2.76 26.33
N GLN A 147 -29.55 -3.05 27.55
CA GLN A 147 -30.41 -3.19 28.74
C GLN A 147 -30.93 -1.84 29.25
N GLU A 148 -30.23 -0.75 28.95
CA GLU A 148 -30.65 0.60 29.31
C GLU A 148 -31.49 1.20 28.17
N HIS A 149 -32.78 1.41 28.40
CA HIS A 149 -33.71 1.87 27.36
C HIS A 149 -33.28 3.17 26.67
N SER A 150 -32.71 4.12 27.43
CA SER A 150 -32.20 5.38 26.89
C SER A 150 -30.92 5.25 26.05
N GLN A 151 -30.25 4.10 26.10
CA GLN A 151 -29.02 3.84 25.33
C GLN A 151 -29.24 2.91 24.15
N PHE A 152 -30.42 2.28 24.06
CA PHE A 152 -30.68 1.21 23.11
C PHE A 152 -30.51 1.66 21.65
N ASP A 153 -30.96 2.87 21.31
CA ASP A 153 -30.83 3.43 19.96
C ASP A 153 -29.36 3.59 19.56
N THR A 154 -28.55 4.22 20.41
CA THR A 154 -27.11 4.36 20.20
C THR A 154 -26.40 3.01 20.13
N TRP A 155 -26.75 2.08 21.03
CA TRP A 155 -26.22 0.72 20.99
C TRP A 155 -26.53 0.02 19.65
N LEU A 156 -27.74 0.21 19.11
CA LEU A 156 -28.15 -0.36 17.83
C LEU A 156 -27.36 0.23 16.66
N VAL A 157 -27.09 1.54 16.67
CA VAL A 157 -26.22 2.19 15.67
C VAL A 157 -24.81 1.61 15.73
N VAL A 158 -24.24 1.44 16.94
CA VAL A 158 -22.93 0.79 17.15
C VAL A 158 -22.93 -0.64 16.61
N GLN A 159 -23.95 -1.45 16.91
CA GLN A 159 -24.01 -2.82 16.39
C GLN A 159 -24.15 -2.86 14.87
N THR A 160 -24.95 -1.98 14.28
CA THR A 160 -25.11 -1.92 12.82
C THR A 160 -23.79 -1.54 12.14
N PHE A 161 -23.02 -0.63 12.73
CA PHE A 161 -21.69 -0.27 12.24
C PHE A 161 -20.73 -1.47 12.28
N ARG A 162 -20.66 -2.18 13.42
CA ARG A 162 -19.80 -3.38 13.56
C ARG A 162 -20.20 -4.50 12.60
N ASP A 163 -21.50 -4.70 12.42
CA ASP A 163 -22.07 -5.69 11.50
C ASP A 163 -21.72 -5.37 10.03
N GLN A 164 -21.75 -4.09 9.65
CA GLN A 164 -21.28 -3.67 8.33
C GLN A 164 -19.78 -3.92 8.13
N LEU A 165 -18.94 -3.61 9.13
CA LEU A 165 -17.52 -3.96 9.11
C LEU A 165 -17.30 -5.48 8.96
N ALA A 166 -17.99 -6.27 9.77
CA ALA A 166 -17.87 -7.73 9.75
C ALA A 166 -18.25 -8.32 8.38
N ARG A 167 -19.29 -7.80 7.73
CA ARG A 167 -19.66 -8.19 6.37
C ARG A 167 -18.57 -7.85 5.36
N GLU A 168 -18.00 -6.65 5.43
CA GLU A 168 -16.94 -6.23 4.51
C GLU A 168 -15.66 -7.06 4.69
N PHE A 169 -15.25 -7.32 5.94
CA PHE A 169 -14.12 -8.21 6.23
C PHE A 169 -14.38 -9.63 5.73
N HIS A 170 -15.59 -10.17 5.95
CA HIS A 170 -15.95 -11.49 5.45
C HIS A 170 -15.90 -11.58 3.91
N GLN A 171 -16.41 -10.56 3.21
CA GLN A 171 -16.34 -10.50 1.74
C GLN A 171 -14.89 -10.41 1.25
N LEU A 172 -14.06 -9.64 1.95
CA LEU A 172 -12.64 -9.48 1.63
C LEU A 172 -11.86 -10.76 1.81
N GLU A 173 -12.04 -11.46 2.94
CA GLU A 173 -11.37 -12.72 3.25
C GLU A 173 -11.73 -13.83 2.25
N ASN A 174 -12.97 -13.86 1.78
CA ASN A 174 -13.41 -14.81 0.75
C ASN A 174 -12.91 -14.47 -0.68
N SER A 175 -12.27 -13.32 -0.88
CA SER A 175 -11.74 -12.89 -2.18
C SER A 175 -10.36 -13.50 -2.43
N ARG A 176 -10.19 -14.21 -3.55
CA ARG A 176 -8.87 -14.72 -4.01
C ARG A 176 -7.81 -13.62 -4.19
N SER A 177 -8.24 -12.37 -4.34
CA SER A 177 -7.38 -11.18 -4.46
C SER A 177 -7.49 -10.24 -3.25
N ARG A 178 -7.66 -10.79 -2.03
CA ARG A 178 -7.83 -10.02 -0.80
C ARG A 178 -6.72 -8.98 -0.58
N SER A 179 -5.45 -9.36 -0.77
CA SER A 179 -4.31 -8.46 -0.61
C SER A 179 -4.40 -7.26 -1.54
N MET A 180 -4.87 -7.48 -2.77
CA MET A 180 -5.08 -6.45 -3.80
C MET A 180 -6.23 -5.47 -3.50
N LYS A 181 -7.04 -5.72 -2.46
CA LYS A 181 -8.22 -4.91 -2.13
C LYS A 181 -8.18 -4.30 -0.73
N ARG A 182 -7.39 -4.87 0.19
CA ARG A 182 -7.29 -4.44 1.59
C ARG A 182 -6.99 -2.96 1.75
N GLY A 183 -6.03 -2.43 0.98
CA GLY A 183 -5.67 -1.02 1.07
C GLY A 183 -6.83 -0.07 0.73
N LEU A 184 -7.66 -0.40 -0.27
CA LEU A 184 -8.84 0.40 -0.59
C LEU A 184 -9.83 0.46 0.57
N MET A 185 -10.05 -0.67 1.24
CA MET A 185 -10.96 -0.74 2.36
C MET A 185 -10.51 0.15 3.52
N PHE A 186 -9.27 -0.01 4.00
CA PHE A 186 -8.77 0.80 5.10
C PHE A 186 -8.66 2.29 4.74
N ARG A 187 -8.32 2.62 3.49
CA ARG A 187 -8.34 4.01 3.02
C ARG A 187 -9.76 4.61 3.03
N LYS A 188 -10.79 3.84 2.66
CA LYS A 188 -12.19 4.29 2.78
C LYS A 188 -12.59 4.51 4.23
N ILE A 189 -12.25 3.59 5.13
CA ILE A 189 -12.51 3.72 6.57
C ILE A 189 -11.83 4.97 7.13
N LYS A 190 -10.55 5.19 6.81
CA LYS A 190 -9.81 6.41 7.18
C LYS A 190 -10.46 7.68 6.62
N GLN A 191 -10.89 7.67 5.37
CA GLN A 191 -11.52 8.85 4.76
C GLN A 191 -12.86 9.19 5.43
N GLY A 192 -13.61 8.18 5.88
CA GLY A 192 -14.90 8.38 6.53
C GLY A 192 -15.91 9.10 5.63
N GLY A 193 -16.71 9.98 6.23
CA GLY A 193 -17.67 10.83 5.50
C GLY A 193 -18.65 10.04 4.65
N SER A 194 -18.83 10.46 3.39
CA SER A 194 -19.66 9.75 2.40
C SER A 194 -18.93 8.59 1.70
N SER A 195 -17.61 8.46 1.87
CA SER A 195 -16.83 7.37 1.26
C SER A 195 -17.00 6.04 2.00
N TYR A 196 -17.48 6.10 3.24
CA TYR A 196 -17.67 4.94 4.10
C TYR A 196 -18.97 5.04 4.89
N MET A 197 -19.86 4.05 4.74
CA MET A 197 -21.22 4.02 5.33
C MET A 197 -21.99 5.34 5.17
N PRO A 198 -22.38 5.75 3.95
CA PRO A 198 -23.01 7.06 3.72
C PRO A 198 -24.24 7.28 4.62
N TYR A 199 -24.36 8.48 5.21
CA TYR A 199 -25.44 8.80 6.15
C TYR A 199 -26.83 8.55 5.53
N ALA A 200 -27.03 8.89 4.25
CA ALA A 200 -28.29 8.67 3.57
C ALA A 200 -28.71 7.19 3.50
N GLU A 201 -27.76 6.27 3.35
CA GLU A 201 -28.02 4.82 3.31
C GLU A 201 -28.33 4.29 4.72
N MET A 202 -27.51 4.68 5.70
CA MET A 202 -27.71 4.32 7.10
C MET A 202 -29.04 4.85 7.64
N ARG A 203 -29.44 6.08 7.25
CA ARG A 203 -30.73 6.67 7.63
C ARG A 203 -31.90 5.89 7.06
N ARG A 204 -31.84 5.47 5.79
CA ARG A 204 -32.87 4.61 5.18
C ARG A 204 -32.99 3.28 5.90
N LEU A 205 -31.87 2.68 6.28
CA LEU A 205 -31.84 1.44 7.05
C LEU A 205 -32.48 1.63 8.43
N MET A 206 -32.03 2.63 9.21
CA MET A 206 -32.56 2.92 10.55
C MET A 206 -34.05 3.25 10.51
N THR A 207 -34.50 4.05 9.54
CA THR A 207 -35.93 4.37 9.37
C THR A 207 -36.79 3.11 9.22
N ARG A 208 -36.24 2.03 8.65
CA ARG A 208 -36.95 0.77 8.46
C ARG A 208 -36.92 -0.14 9.70
N ILE A 209 -35.80 -0.17 10.44
CA ILE A 209 -35.60 -1.14 11.53
C ILE A 209 -35.84 -0.55 12.92
N MET A 210 -35.52 0.73 13.11
CA MET A 210 -35.61 1.44 14.39
C MET A 210 -35.74 2.96 14.13
N PRO A 211 -36.96 3.46 13.87
CA PRO A 211 -37.17 4.88 13.56
C PRO A 211 -36.67 5.85 14.63
N SER A 212 -36.73 5.47 15.92
CA SER A 212 -36.25 6.30 17.05
C SER A 212 -34.75 6.60 16.95
N ALA A 213 -33.94 5.62 16.51
CA ALA A 213 -32.50 5.78 16.36
C ALA A 213 -32.10 6.78 15.26
N VAL A 214 -33.02 7.20 14.38
CA VAL A 214 -32.74 8.20 13.34
C VAL A 214 -32.40 9.56 13.92
N GLU A 215 -32.93 9.91 15.10
CA GLU A 215 -32.72 11.21 15.75
C GLU A 215 -31.24 11.43 16.11
N ASN A 216 -30.58 10.42 16.66
CA ASN A 216 -29.17 10.49 17.10
C ASN A 216 -28.18 9.91 16.06
N LEU A 217 -28.69 9.36 14.94
CA LEU A 217 -27.88 8.63 13.98
C LEU A 217 -26.69 9.44 13.44
N GLU A 218 -26.87 10.73 13.16
CA GLU A 218 -25.81 11.55 12.58
C GLU A 218 -24.62 11.68 13.54
N GLU A 219 -24.91 11.95 14.81
CA GLU A 219 -23.91 12.07 15.87
C GLU A 219 -23.24 10.71 16.15
N ASP A 220 -24.04 9.66 16.41
CA ASP A 220 -23.53 8.34 16.77
C ASP A 220 -22.70 7.72 15.63
N LEU A 221 -23.18 7.81 14.38
CA LEU A 221 -22.43 7.33 13.22
C LEU A 221 -21.18 8.18 12.97
N GLY A 222 -21.26 9.49 13.21
CA GLY A 222 -20.12 10.40 13.11
C GLY A 222 -18.99 10.01 14.07
N LEU A 223 -19.32 9.79 15.35
CA LEU A 223 -18.37 9.34 16.37
C LEU A 223 -17.73 7.99 16.01
N MET A 224 -18.53 7.02 15.58
CA MET A 224 -18.02 5.70 15.18
C MET A 224 -17.03 5.79 14.01
N LYS A 225 -17.33 6.63 13.01
CA LYS A 225 -16.41 6.87 11.88
C LYS A 225 -15.14 7.60 12.30
N GLU A 226 -15.22 8.55 13.23
CA GLU A 226 -14.03 9.23 13.75
C GLU A 226 -13.10 8.24 14.47
N PHE A 227 -13.65 7.38 15.33
CA PHE A 227 -12.85 6.36 16.01
C PHE A 227 -12.25 5.36 15.02
N ALA A 228 -13.04 4.88 14.06
CA ALA A 228 -12.57 3.97 13.02
C ALA A 228 -11.48 4.60 12.15
N SER A 229 -11.59 5.90 11.84
CA SER A 229 -10.59 6.63 11.06
C SER A 229 -9.23 6.63 11.76
N LYS A 230 -9.20 6.88 13.07
CA LYS A 230 -7.96 6.89 13.87
C LYS A 230 -7.31 5.51 13.90
N ILE A 231 -8.11 4.46 14.12
CA ILE A 231 -7.61 3.07 14.14
C ILE A 231 -7.06 2.66 12.77
N ALA A 232 -7.75 2.99 11.68
CA ALA A 232 -7.33 2.62 10.32
C ALA A 232 -6.10 3.39 9.80
N GLU A 233 -5.62 4.42 10.52
CA GLU A 233 -4.59 5.33 10.04
C GLU A 233 -3.30 4.63 9.60
N ALA A 234 -2.83 3.68 10.42
CA ALA A 234 -1.60 2.94 10.16
C ALA A 234 -1.66 2.12 8.86
N LEU A 235 -2.80 1.48 8.57
CA LEU A 235 -2.98 0.67 7.36
C LEU A 235 -3.29 1.51 6.11
N ALA A 236 -3.91 2.67 6.30
CA ALA A 236 -4.24 3.58 5.21
C ALA A 236 -3.06 4.51 4.81
N ALA A 237 -1.93 4.45 5.50
CA ALA A 237 -0.73 5.21 5.15
C ALA A 237 -0.16 4.80 3.78
N ASN A 238 0.46 5.77 3.11
CA ASN A 238 1.14 5.59 1.84
C ASN A 238 2.63 5.92 1.99
N GLU A 239 3.47 4.90 1.87
CA GLU A 239 4.94 5.01 1.88
C GLU A 239 5.52 5.01 0.45
N LEU A 240 4.66 5.00 -0.58
CA LEU A 240 5.07 5.16 -1.97
C LEU A 240 5.17 6.63 -2.36
N MET A 241 6.05 6.93 -3.31
CA MET A 241 6.07 8.20 -4.03
C MET A 241 4.89 8.31 -5.00
N LEU A 242 4.37 7.17 -5.48
CA LEU A 242 3.16 7.13 -6.29
C LEU A 242 1.91 7.50 -5.49
N GLU A 243 1.06 8.35 -6.08
CA GLU A 243 -0.27 8.62 -5.54
C GLU A 243 -1.21 7.44 -5.78
N VAL A 244 -1.54 6.72 -4.71
CA VAL A 244 -2.30 5.46 -4.72
C VAL A 244 -3.71 5.61 -5.32
N GLY A 245 -4.42 6.69 -4.98
CA GLY A 245 -5.82 6.92 -5.40
C GLY A 245 -5.95 7.12 -6.91
N ALA A 246 -5.11 7.97 -7.49
CA ALA A 246 -5.09 8.22 -8.93
C ALA A 246 -4.63 7.00 -9.77
N HIS A 247 -3.88 6.07 -9.19
CA HIS A 247 -3.22 4.97 -9.93
C HIS A 247 -3.84 3.59 -9.69
N GLY A 248 -4.98 3.52 -9.01
CA GLY A 248 -5.71 2.27 -8.79
C GLY A 248 -4.92 1.26 -7.94
N VAL A 249 -4.06 1.74 -7.04
CA VAL A 249 -3.31 0.86 -6.13
C VAL A 249 -4.28 0.37 -5.05
N GLY A 250 -4.65 -0.90 -5.13
CA GLY A 250 -5.68 -1.46 -4.26
C GLY A 250 -5.18 -2.11 -2.98
N TYR A 251 -3.91 -2.48 -2.95
CA TYR A 251 -3.23 -3.11 -1.82
C TYR A 251 -2.71 -2.08 -0.81
N LEU A 252 -2.22 -2.60 0.31
CA LEU A 252 -1.61 -1.82 1.39
C LEU A 252 -0.25 -1.29 0.98
N THR A 253 0.06 -0.08 1.43
CA THR A 253 1.24 0.69 1.01
C THR A 253 1.98 1.28 2.21
N CYS A 254 1.62 0.85 3.43
CA CYS A 254 2.16 1.36 4.70
C CYS A 254 3.44 0.64 5.15
N VAL A 255 4.03 -0.19 4.28
CA VAL A 255 5.22 -0.97 4.60
C VAL A 255 6.42 -0.04 4.67
N LYS A 256 7.08 0.00 5.83
CA LYS A 256 8.33 0.74 5.99
C LYS A 256 9.51 -0.12 5.56
N VAL A 257 10.29 0.38 4.61
CA VAL A 257 11.55 -0.23 4.16
C VAL A 257 12.71 0.48 4.86
N ARG A 258 13.60 -0.29 5.47
CA ARG A 258 14.77 0.20 6.21
C ARG A 258 16.04 -0.20 5.48
N LEU A 259 17.16 0.44 5.83
CA LEU A 259 18.47 0.12 5.27
C LEU A 259 18.84 -1.37 5.45
N GLU A 260 18.50 -1.96 6.59
CA GLU A 260 18.67 -3.39 6.91
C GLU A 260 17.87 -4.35 6.00
N ASP A 261 16.88 -3.83 5.27
CA ASP A 261 16.11 -4.62 4.31
C ASP A 261 16.75 -4.63 2.91
N MET A 262 17.82 -3.87 2.68
CA MET A 262 18.51 -3.77 1.40
C MET A 262 19.71 -4.72 1.35
N PRO A 263 19.85 -5.55 0.29
CA PRO A 263 20.85 -6.62 0.26
C PRO A 263 22.30 -6.12 0.24
N TRP A 264 22.57 -4.88 -0.18
CA TRP A 264 23.92 -4.29 -0.18
C TRP A 264 24.34 -3.67 1.16
N ASN A 265 23.43 -3.63 2.13
CA ASN A 265 23.71 -3.15 3.49
C ASN A 265 23.77 -4.30 4.52
N ALA A 266 23.61 -5.56 4.07
CA ALA A 266 23.56 -6.75 4.90
C ALA A 266 24.94 -7.35 5.19
#